data_AF-A0A378ZY64-F1
#
_entry.id   AF-A0A378ZY64-F1
#
_cell.length_a   1.000
_cell.length_b   1.000
_cell.length_c   1.000
_cell.angle_alpha   90.00
_cell.angle_beta   90.00
_cell.angle_gamma   90.00
#
_symmetry.space_group_name_H-M   'P 1'
#
loop_
_entity.id
_entity.type
_entity.pdbx_description
1 polymer ?
#
loop_
_entity_poly.entity_id
_entity_poly.type
_entity_poly.pdbx_seq_one_letter_code
_entity_poly.pdbx_strand_id
1 'polypeptide(L)'
;MTEPDDTSAETAAPRHRRSETRQRTASVSTRLLPAERAAIERAAEADGAALATWAREALLHVAGAPVPPRRATRTDLARAVGRWTGQAGQLGNNLNQLARHANSGGRVDPDALDRLAAEVRSLHTAVTSYESDGGGEASSA
;
A
#
# COMPACT_ATOMS: atom_id res chain seq x y z
N MET A 1 -17.21 -28.74 -54.72
CA MET A 1 -16.93 -27.40 -55.30
C MET A 1 -18.07 -26.51 -54.82
N THR A 2 -17.96 -25.73 -53.75
CA THR A 2 -16.79 -25.13 -53.08
C THR A 2 -17.20 -24.84 -51.63
N GLU A 3 -16.35 -25.25 -50.68
CA GLU A 3 -16.27 -24.74 -49.29
C GLU A 3 -15.58 -23.35 -49.32
N PRO A 4 -15.47 -22.62 -48.20
CA PRO A 4 -16.47 -22.12 -47.25
C PRO A 4 -16.42 -20.57 -47.27
N ASP A 5 -17.19 -19.87 -46.43
CA ASP A 5 -16.73 -18.54 -46.01
C ASP A 5 -16.72 -18.45 -44.48
N ASP A 6 -15.54 -18.07 -44.03
CA ASP A 6 -15.06 -17.90 -42.69
C ASP A 6 -15.50 -16.50 -42.24
N THR A 7 -16.22 -16.42 -41.14
CA THR A 7 -16.19 -15.19 -40.34
C THR A 7 -16.08 -15.57 -38.88
N SER A 8 -14.86 -15.98 -38.55
CA SER A 8 -14.03 -15.25 -37.58
C SER A 8 -14.68 -15.06 -36.22
N ALA A 9 -14.28 -15.97 -35.34
CA ALA A 9 -14.30 -15.85 -33.89
C ALA A 9 -13.74 -14.50 -33.42
N GLU A 10 -14.64 -13.59 -33.03
CA GLU A 10 -14.27 -12.44 -32.22
C GLU A 10 -14.02 -12.93 -30.79
N THR A 11 -12.76 -13.30 -30.55
CA THR A 11 -12.23 -13.63 -29.22
C THR A 11 -12.27 -12.37 -28.37
N ALA A 12 -13.40 -12.16 -27.69
CA ALA A 12 -13.54 -11.15 -26.66
C ALA A 12 -12.54 -11.47 -25.54
N ALA A 13 -11.50 -10.63 -25.42
CA ALA A 13 -10.48 -10.71 -24.38
C ALA A 13 -11.13 -10.88 -22.98
N PRO A 14 -10.53 -11.67 -22.08
CA PRO A 14 -11.11 -11.94 -20.78
C PRO A 14 -11.24 -10.63 -20.01
N ARG A 15 -12.49 -10.21 -19.80
CA ARG A 15 -12.85 -9.10 -18.91
C ARG A 15 -12.27 -9.45 -17.54
N HIS A 16 -11.30 -8.67 -17.08
CA HIS A 16 -10.64 -8.86 -15.79
C HIS A 16 -11.73 -9.05 -14.72
N ARG A 17 -11.90 -10.28 -14.21
CA ARG A 17 -12.87 -10.54 -13.14
C ARG A 17 -12.45 -9.67 -11.97
N ARG A 18 -13.29 -8.67 -11.63
CA ARG A 18 -13.13 -7.94 -10.38
C ARG A 18 -13.24 -8.98 -9.29
N SER A 19 -12.21 -9.11 -8.48
CA SER A 19 -12.18 -10.01 -7.33
C SER A 19 -13.44 -9.77 -6.49
N GLU A 20 -14.38 -10.71 -6.52
CA GLU A 20 -15.57 -10.75 -5.65
C GLU A 20 -15.21 -11.18 -4.23
N THR A 21 -14.03 -10.80 -3.74
CA THR A 21 -13.58 -11.13 -2.38
C THR A 21 -14.06 -10.07 -1.39
N ARG A 22 -15.25 -9.50 -1.62
CA ARG A 22 -15.86 -8.57 -0.67
C ARG A 22 -16.66 -9.37 0.35
N GLN A 23 -16.05 -9.66 1.50
CA GLN A 23 -16.67 -10.42 2.59
C GLN A 23 -17.89 -9.72 3.25
N ARG A 24 -18.16 -8.45 2.90
CA ARG A 24 -19.26 -7.65 3.48
C ARG A 24 -20.29 -7.37 2.40
N THR A 25 -21.46 -7.98 2.53
CA THR A 25 -22.54 -7.95 1.51
C THR A 25 -23.83 -7.29 2.02
N ALA A 26 -24.08 -7.29 3.33
CA ALA A 26 -25.25 -6.65 3.94
C ALA A 26 -25.02 -5.16 4.27
N SER A 27 -26.09 -4.36 4.24
CA SER A 27 -26.07 -2.93 4.59
C SER A 27 -27.20 -2.58 5.55
N VAL A 28 -26.94 -1.61 6.43
CA VAL A 28 -27.93 -0.96 7.30
C VAL A 28 -28.01 0.49 6.84
N SER A 29 -29.23 0.99 6.57
CA SER A 29 -29.46 2.37 6.16
C SER A 29 -30.57 3.01 7.00
N THR A 30 -30.41 4.28 7.33
CA THR A 30 -31.38 5.06 8.11
C THR A 30 -31.26 6.52 7.68
N ARG A 31 -32.39 7.23 7.64
CA ARG A 31 -32.40 8.67 7.35
C ARG A 31 -31.97 9.42 8.61
N LEU A 32 -31.07 10.38 8.43
CA LEU A 32 -30.57 11.25 9.48
C LEU A 32 -30.96 12.69 9.16
N LEU A 33 -31.26 13.46 10.21
CA LEU A 33 -31.27 14.91 10.12
C LEU A 33 -29.84 15.42 9.83
N PRO A 34 -29.69 16.59 9.18
CA PRO A 34 -28.37 17.17 8.92
C PRO A 34 -27.53 17.35 10.19
N ALA A 35 -28.16 17.75 11.30
CA ALA A 35 -27.50 17.94 12.58
C ALA A 35 -26.97 16.62 13.18
N GLU A 36 -27.75 15.54 13.05
CA GLU A 36 -27.34 14.20 13.50
C GLU A 36 -26.15 13.70 12.69
N ARG A 37 -26.20 13.85 11.36
CA ARG A 37 -25.07 13.49 10.47
C ARG A 37 -23.79 14.23 10.85
N ALA A 38 -23.88 15.55 11.07
CA ALA A 38 -22.74 16.36 11.46
C ALA A 38 -22.17 15.96 12.83
N ALA A 39 -23.02 15.59 13.80
CA ALA A 39 -22.57 15.10 15.09
C ALA A 39 -21.79 13.78 14.97
N ILE A 40 -22.27 12.85 14.15
CA ILE A 40 -21.62 11.56 13.89
C ILE A 40 -20.28 11.77 13.15
N GLU A 41 -20.23 12.66 12.17
CA GLU A 41 -18.98 12.99 11.46
C GLU A 41 -17.91 13.55 12.39
N ARG A 42 -18.26 14.49 13.26
CA ARG A 42 -17.32 15.05 14.25
C ARG A 42 -16.82 13.99 15.22
N ALA A 43 -17.68 13.07 15.67
CA ALA A 43 -17.27 11.98 16.54
C ALA A 43 -16.30 11.01 15.83
N ALA A 44 -16.58 10.67 14.58
CA ALA A 44 -15.70 9.82 13.78
C ALA A 44 -14.33 10.47 13.52
N GLU A 45 -14.32 11.78 13.25
CA GLU A 45 -13.09 12.56 13.05
C GLU A 45 -12.26 12.65 14.33
N ALA A 46 -12.88 12.93 15.48
CA ALA A 46 -12.22 12.96 16.78
C ALA A 46 -11.56 11.60 17.12
N ASP A 47 -12.18 10.51 16.69
CA ASP A 47 -11.65 9.15 16.86
C ASP A 47 -10.63 8.75 15.77
N GLY A 48 -10.32 9.63 14.81
CA GLY A 48 -9.40 9.36 13.71
C GLY A 48 -9.87 8.24 12.78
N ALA A 49 -11.18 8.05 12.65
CA ALA A 49 -11.78 6.95 11.90
C ALA A 49 -12.64 7.47 10.73
N ALA A 50 -12.67 6.71 9.63
CA ALA A 50 -13.63 6.94 8.58
C ALA A 50 -15.06 6.72 9.10
N LEU A 51 -16.00 7.61 8.75
CA LEU A 51 -17.39 7.61 9.21
C LEU A 51 -18.05 6.23 9.21
N ALA A 52 -17.96 5.49 8.09
CA ALA A 52 -18.57 4.17 7.96
C ALA A 52 -17.91 3.09 8.84
N THR A 53 -16.61 3.19 9.07
CA THR A 53 -15.89 2.30 10.00
C THR A 53 -16.32 2.60 11.42
N TRP A 54 -16.30 3.88 11.80
CA TRP A 54 -16.71 4.34 13.12
C TRP A 54 -18.15 3.92 13.47
N ALA A 55 -19.11 4.18 12.56
CA ALA A 55 -20.50 3.81 12.76
C ALA A 55 -20.69 2.29 12.91
N ARG A 56 -19.98 1.49 12.11
CA ARG A 56 -20.02 0.02 12.23
C ARG A 56 -19.45 -0.46 13.55
N GLU A 57 -18.34 0.11 14.01
CA GLU A 57 -17.73 -0.22 15.29
C GLU A 57 -18.69 0.10 16.45
N ALA A 58 -19.30 1.30 16.44
CA ALA A 58 -20.30 1.70 17.43
C ALA A 58 -21.50 0.76 17.46
N LEU A 59 -22.05 0.40 16.30
CA LEU A 59 -23.18 -0.53 16.20
C LEU A 59 -22.84 -1.94 16.70
N LEU A 60 -21.66 -2.46 16.35
CA LEU A 60 -21.21 -3.78 16.83
C LEU A 60 -20.95 -3.76 18.34
N HIS A 61 -20.37 -2.68 18.85
CA HIS A 61 -20.14 -2.49 20.28
C HIS A 61 -21.45 -2.50 21.07
N VAL A 62 -22.44 -1.71 20.64
CA VAL A 62 -23.77 -1.67 21.27
C VAL A 62 -24.49 -3.01 21.17
N ALA A 63 -24.29 -3.75 20.08
CA ALA A 63 -24.85 -5.10 19.90
C ALA A 63 -24.10 -6.19 20.71
N GLY A 64 -23.04 -5.85 21.45
CA GLY A 64 -22.21 -6.81 22.17
C GLY A 64 -21.41 -7.75 21.26
N ALA A 65 -21.27 -7.41 19.98
CA ALA A 65 -20.55 -8.20 19.00
C ALA A 65 -19.04 -7.84 18.98
N PRO A 66 -18.17 -8.79 18.59
CA PRO A 66 -16.74 -8.51 18.51
C PRO A 66 -16.45 -7.41 17.48
N VAL A 67 -15.76 -6.37 17.94
CA VAL A 67 -15.28 -5.28 17.10
C VAL A 67 -13.89 -5.65 16.56
N PRO A 68 -13.72 -5.87 15.24
CA PRO A 68 -12.41 -6.19 14.70
C PRO A 68 -11.45 -5.00 14.90
N PRO A 69 -10.17 -5.25 15.20
CA PRO A 69 -9.20 -4.18 15.40
C PRO A 69 -9.10 -3.33 14.14
N ARG A 70 -9.04 -2.00 14.33
CA ARG A 70 -8.73 -1.07 13.25
C ARG A 70 -7.42 -1.50 12.62
N ARG A 71 -7.41 -1.72 11.31
CA ARG A 71 -6.13 -1.75 10.58
C ARG A 71 -5.51 -0.39 10.84
N ALA A 72 -4.37 -0.37 11.52
CA ALA A 72 -3.64 0.86 11.77
C ALA A 72 -3.55 1.61 10.44
N THR A 73 -4.10 2.82 10.40
CA THR A 73 -3.90 3.72 9.28
C THR A 73 -2.40 3.84 9.15
N ARG A 74 -1.83 3.29 8.06
CA ARG A 74 -0.40 3.37 7.79
C ARG A 74 -0.09 4.87 7.76
N THR A 75 0.54 5.38 8.81
CA THR A 75 0.98 6.78 8.89
C THR A 75 1.81 7.08 7.64
N ASP A 76 1.89 8.34 7.21
CA ASP A 76 2.70 8.66 6.05
C ASP A 76 4.17 8.27 6.25
N LEU A 77 4.66 8.32 7.50
CA LEU A 77 5.91 7.73 7.93
C LEU A 77 5.95 6.20 7.71
N ALA A 78 4.95 5.44 8.17
CA ALA A 78 4.91 3.99 7.98
C ALA A 78 4.74 3.57 6.50
N ARG A 79 4.18 4.43 5.64
CA ARG A 79 4.16 4.25 4.18
C ARG A 79 5.52 4.54 3.57
N ALA A 80 6.15 5.64 3.99
CA ALA A 80 7.50 5.99 3.56
C ALA A 80 8.44 4.84 3.92
N VAL A 81 8.56 4.50 5.21
CA VAL A 81 9.41 3.39 5.70
C VAL A 81 9.13 2.09 4.94
N GLY A 82 7.86 1.75 4.68
CA GLY A 82 7.52 0.58 3.88
C GLY A 82 8.09 0.59 2.45
N ARG A 83 8.08 1.75 1.77
CA ARG A 83 8.72 1.91 0.45
C ARG A 83 10.23 1.77 0.54
N TRP A 84 10.85 2.42 1.53
CA TRP A 84 12.29 2.35 1.79
C TRP A 84 12.76 0.91 2.06
N THR A 85 12.05 0.17 2.91
CA THR A 85 12.33 -1.24 3.19
C THR A 85 12.21 -2.11 1.94
N GLY A 86 11.23 -1.83 1.07
CA GLY A 86 11.08 -2.53 -0.21
C GLY A 86 12.28 -2.30 -1.14
N GLN A 87 12.73 -1.05 -1.28
CA GLN A 87 13.90 -0.69 -2.08
C GLN A 87 15.19 -1.32 -1.54
N ALA A 88 15.38 -1.28 -0.21
CA ALA A 88 16.52 -1.92 0.44
C ALA A 88 16.54 -3.45 0.22
N GLY A 89 15.38 -4.10 0.25
CA GLY A 89 15.25 -5.53 -0.06
C GLY A 89 15.65 -5.85 -1.51
N GLN A 90 15.28 -4.99 -2.46
CA GLN A 90 15.65 -5.15 -3.86
C GLN A 90 17.16 -4.99 -4.08
N LEU A 91 17.79 -4.01 -3.42
CA LEU A 91 19.25 -3.84 -3.44
C LEU A 91 19.97 -5.04 -2.83
N GLY A 92 19.50 -5.54 -1.69
CA GLY A 92 20.05 -6.74 -1.06
C GLY A 92 19.96 -7.97 -1.96
N ASN A 93 18.86 -8.13 -2.70
CA ASN A 93 18.71 -9.21 -3.67
C ASN A 93 19.71 -9.09 -4.84
N ASN A 94 19.88 -7.88 -5.39
CA ASN A 94 20.87 -7.63 -6.45
C ASN A 94 22.30 -7.91 -5.96
N LEU A 95 22.64 -7.46 -4.76
CA LEU A 95 23.95 -7.74 -4.14
C LEU A 95 24.17 -9.24 -3.94
N ASN A 96 23.15 -9.97 -3.48
CA ASN A 96 23.23 -11.42 -3.32
C ASN A 96 23.41 -12.15 -4.65
N GLN A 97 22.81 -11.65 -5.74
CA GLN A 97 23.02 -12.19 -7.08
C GLN A 97 24.45 -11.96 -7.58
N LEU A 98 25.00 -10.76 -7.39
CA LEU A 98 26.40 -10.45 -7.72
C LEU A 98 27.38 -11.28 -6.89
N ALA A 99 27.12 -11.43 -5.60
CA ALA A 99 27.94 -12.25 -4.71
C ALA A 99 27.92 -13.73 -5.11
N ARG A 100 26.75 -14.29 -5.44
CA ARG A 100 26.66 -15.65 -6.00
C ARG A 100 27.44 -15.78 -7.30
N HIS A 101 27.28 -14.83 -8.21
CA HIS A 101 27.94 -14.85 -9.51
C HIS A 101 29.47 -14.77 -9.38
N ALA A 102 29.98 -13.86 -8.54
CA ALA A 102 31.40 -13.72 -8.22
C ALA A 102 31.96 -14.99 -7.55
N ASN A 103 31.24 -15.54 -6.57
CA ASN A 103 31.65 -16.76 -5.86
C ASN A 103 31.64 -18.01 -6.76
N SER A 104 30.85 -18.01 -7.85
CA SER A 104 30.86 -19.06 -8.88
C SER A 104 31.99 -18.94 -9.92
N GLY A 105 32.91 -17.99 -9.76
CA GLY A 105 34.05 -17.78 -10.68
C GLY A 105 33.74 -16.91 -11.90
N GLY A 106 32.57 -16.26 -11.93
CA GLY A 106 32.22 -15.27 -12.96
C GLY A 106 32.93 -13.93 -12.73
N ARG A 107 33.45 -13.30 -13.79
CA ARG A 107 33.88 -11.90 -13.71
C ARG A 107 32.64 -11.03 -13.57
N VAL A 108 32.59 -10.25 -12.48
CA VAL A 108 31.57 -9.21 -12.29
C VAL A 108 31.89 -8.04 -13.22
N ASP A 109 30.89 -7.60 -13.97
CA ASP A 109 30.97 -6.40 -14.81
C ASP A 109 31.21 -5.16 -13.92
N PRO A 110 32.35 -4.44 -14.10
CA PRO A 110 32.65 -3.23 -13.35
C PRO A 110 31.55 -2.17 -13.46
N ASP A 111 30.92 -2.04 -14.64
CA ASP A 111 29.88 -1.04 -14.90
C ASP A 111 28.57 -1.37 -14.16
N ALA A 112 28.31 -2.66 -13.93
CA ALA A 112 27.19 -3.10 -13.10
C ALA A 112 27.44 -2.79 -11.61
N LEU A 113 28.69 -2.91 -11.16
CA LEU A 113 29.09 -2.61 -9.79
C LEU A 113 29.02 -1.10 -9.50
N ASP A 114 29.48 -0.27 -10.43
CA ASP A 114 29.44 1.18 -10.30
C ASP A 114 28.00 1.73 -10.30
N ARG A 115 27.11 1.14 -11.11
CA ARG A 115 25.68 1.47 -11.08
C ARG A 115 25.04 1.13 -9.73
N LEU A 116 25.33 -0.05 -9.19
CA LEU A 116 24.82 -0.44 -7.87
C LEU A 116 25.36 0.50 -6.77
N ALA A 117 26.65 0.85 -6.82
CA ALA A 117 27.26 1.78 -5.88
C ALA A 117 26.67 3.20 -5.98
N ALA A 118 26.27 3.64 -7.18
CA ALA A 118 25.57 4.90 -7.37
C ALA A 118 24.14 4.87 -6.79
N GLU A 119 23.39 3.78 -7.00
CA GLU A 119 22.05 3.61 -6.42
C GLU A 119 22.07 3.59 -4.89
N VAL A 120 23.02 2.86 -4.29
CA VAL A 120 23.18 2.80 -2.82
C VAL A 120 23.52 4.18 -2.25
N ARG A 121 24.40 4.95 -2.91
CA ARG A 121 24.74 6.32 -2.49
C ARG A 121 23.54 7.27 -2.61
N SER A 122 22.75 7.17 -3.68
CA SER A 122 21.53 7.95 -3.86
C SER A 122 20.52 7.67 -2.74
N LEU A 123 20.32 6.38 -2.41
CA LEU A 123 19.45 5.97 -1.32
C LEU A 123 19.94 6.53 0.02
N HIS A 124 21.22 6.40 0.33
CA HIS A 124 21.83 6.94 1.56
C HIS A 124 21.61 8.45 1.71
N THR A 125 21.85 9.22 0.64
CA THR A 125 21.64 10.68 0.64
C THR A 125 20.19 11.02 0.92
N ALA A 126 19.25 10.33 0.28
CA ALA A 126 17.84 10.60 0.48
C ALA A 126 17.33 10.21 1.89
N VAL A 127 17.92 9.20 2.55
CA VAL A 127 17.61 8.89 3.97
C VAL A 127 18.08 10.03 4.85
N THR A 128 19.33 10.43 4.67
CA THR A 128 19.98 11.42 5.53
C THR A 128 19.36 12.81 5.35
N SER A 129 18.93 13.17 4.14
CA SER A 129 18.21 14.43 3.90
C SER A 129 16.82 14.47 4.53
N TYR A 130 16.17 13.31 4.67
CA TYR A 130 14.87 13.22 5.35
C TYR A 130 15.02 13.38 6.87
N GLU A 131 16.13 12.91 7.45
CA GLU A 131 16.45 13.15 8.86
C GLU A 131 16.76 14.63 9.16
N SER A 132 17.41 15.35 8.23
CA SER A 132 17.71 16.78 8.41
C SER A 132 16.49 17.69 8.26
N ASP A 133 15.54 17.36 7.39
CA ASP A 133 14.29 18.12 7.22
C ASP A 133 13.25 17.82 8.31
N GLY A 134 13.32 16.65 8.95
CA GLY A 134 12.41 16.24 10.03
C GLY A 134 12.85 16.69 11.44
N GLY A 135 14.05 17.24 11.60
CA GLY A 135 14.64 17.60 12.90
C GLY A 135 14.35 19.03 13.42
N GLY A 136 13.63 19.85 12.65
CA GLY A 136 13.44 21.28 12.95
C GLY A 136 12.28 21.66 13.88
N GLU A 137 11.33 20.77 14.18
CA GLU A 137 10.09 21.13 14.92
C GLU A 137 10.07 20.68 16.40
N ALA A 138 11.12 20.02 16.91
CA ALA A 138 11.13 19.48 18.29
C ALA A 138 12.01 20.26 19.28
N SER A 139 12.19 21.57 19.10
CA SER A 139 12.94 22.41 20.05
C SER A 139 12.32 23.81 20.24
N SER A 140 11.07 23.86 20.69
CA SER A 140 10.54 24.97 21.50
C SER A 140 9.15 24.63 22.06
N ALA A 141 9.11 24.02 23.25
CA ALA A 141 7.95 24.05 24.15
C ALA A 141 8.42 23.69 25.57
#